data_AF-A0A933XSC8-F1
#
_entry.id   AF-A0A933XSC8-F1
#
_cell.length_a   1.000
_cell.length_b   1.000
_cell.length_c   1.000
_cell.angle_alpha   90.00
_cell.angle_beta   90.00
_cell.angle_gamma   90.00
#
_symmetry.space_group_name_H-M   'P 1'
#
loop_
_entity.id
_entity.type
_entity.pdbx_description
1 polymer ?
#
loop_
_entity_poly.entity_id
_entity_poly.type
_entity_poly.pdbx_seq_one_letter_code
_entity_poly.pdbx_strand_id
1 'polypeptide(L)'
;KTGQTVVIRQSHGGSGKQARAVIDGLEADVVTLALGYDIDAIHEKAGLLPKDWQSRLAHNSSPYTSTIVFLVRKGNPKNIKDWDDLVKPGISVVSPNPKTSGGARWNYLAAWGYALKKYGNDEAKAGDFVARLYKNAPILDSGARGSTTTFIERGIGDVLLAWENEAFLAINKLGAGKFEIIVPSLSVLAEPPVAVVDKTADKHKTRDVARAYLEYLYTEEGQEIAARNFYRPRLKSAAGKYAHQFPNITLFTVDEVFGGWQKAQKTHFADGGIFDRIFLPK
;
A
#
# COMPACT_ATOMS: atom_id res chain seq x y z
N LYS A 1 28.37 3.76 -12.72
CA LYS A 1 28.58 3.81 -14.20
C LYS A 1 29.36 5.05 -14.63
N THR A 2 29.02 6.26 -14.18
CA THR A 2 29.57 7.53 -14.72
C THR A 2 30.63 8.21 -13.85
N GLY A 3 30.92 7.71 -12.65
CA GLY A 3 31.78 8.40 -11.67
C GLY A 3 31.12 9.62 -11.01
N GLN A 4 29.87 9.94 -11.38
CA GLN A 4 29.09 11.00 -10.75
C GLN A 4 28.80 10.66 -9.29
N THR A 5 29.01 11.63 -8.40
CA THR A 5 28.54 11.54 -7.00
C THR A 5 27.06 11.90 -6.97
N VAL A 6 26.23 11.01 -6.43
CA VAL A 6 24.77 11.17 -6.35
C VAL A 6 24.37 11.19 -4.89
N VAL A 7 23.64 12.24 -4.48
CA VAL A 7 23.07 12.35 -3.13
C VAL A 7 21.56 12.24 -3.25
N ILE A 8 20.99 11.23 -2.62
CA ILE A 8 19.54 10.97 -2.64
C ILE A 8 18.94 11.47 -1.32
N ARG A 9 17.96 12.37 -1.42
CA ARG A 9 17.15 12.83 -0.29
C ARG A 9 15.79 12.18 -0.37
N GLN A 10 15.30 11.66 0.75
CA GLN A 10 14.02 10.96 0.81
C GLN A 10 13.01 11.74 1.65
N SER A 11 11.75 11.69 1.23
CA SER A 11 10.60 12.24 1.95
C SER A 11 9.52 11.17 2.01
N HIS A 12 9.11 10.80 3.23
CA HIS A 12 8.16 9.72 3.48
C HIS A 12 6.88 10.25 4.13
N GLY A 13 5.74 9.70 3.71
CA GLY A 13 4.43 10.09 4.23
C GLY A 13 3.31 9.25 3.61
N GLY A 14 2.07 9.57 3.94
CA GLY A 14 0.91 8.99 3.26
C GLY A 14 0.97 9.28 1.76
N SER A 15 0.89 8.25 0.92
CA SER A 15 1.11 8.35 -0.53
C SER A 15 0.28 9.44 -1.22
N GLY A 16 -1.01 9.58 -0.88
CA GLY A 16 -1.86 10.63 -1.44
C GLY A 16 -1.46 12.03 -0.96
N LYS A 17 -0.93 12.16 0.26
CA LYS A 17 -0.36 13.42 0.77
C LYS A 17 0.95 13.78 0.05
N GLN A 18 1.83 12.79 -0.20
CA GLN A 18 3.07 13.01 -0.94
C GLN A 18 2.80 13.41 -2.39
N ALA A 19 1.84 12.76 -3.06
CA ALA A 19 1.43 13.14 -4.42
C ALA A 19 0.92 14.59 -4.48
N ARG A 20 0.08 15.00 -3.53
CA ARG A 20 -0.36 16.40 -3.41
C ARG A 20 0.80 17.36 -3.19
N ALA A 21 1.75 17.03 -2.31
CA ALA A 21 2.92 17.88 -2.11
C ALA A 21 3.71 18.10 -3.41
N VAL A 22 3.86 17.08 -4.25
CA VAL A 22 4.51 17.20 -5.58
C VAL A 22 3.68 18.06 -6.53
N ILE A 23 2.35 17.87 -6.57
CA ILE A 23 1.43 18.71 -7.35
C ILE A 23 1.52 20.19 -6.93
N ASP A 24 1.64 20.44 -5.63
CA ASP A 24 1.66 21.78 -5.04
C ASP A 24 3.07 22.44 -5.06
N GLY A 25 4.09 21.77 -5.63
CA GLY A 25 5.39 22.37 -5.93
C GLY A 25 6.61 21.73 -5.25
N LEU A 26 6.47 20.60 -4.53
CA LEU A 26 7.62 19.84 -4.06
C LEU A 26 8.37 19.22 -5.24
N GLU A 27 9.59 19.69 -5.49
CA GLU A 27 10.40 19.30 -6.65
C GLU A 27 11.09 17.95 -6.45
N ALA A 28 10.34 16.85 -6.62
CA ALA A 28 10.87 15.49 -6.63
C ALA A 28 11.33 15.08 -8.05
N ASP A 29 12.56 14.57 -8.21
CA ASP A 29 13.03 14.03 -9.49
C ASP A 29 12.39 12.67 -9.84
N VAL A 30 12.08 11.89 -8.81
CA VAL A 30 11.39 10.61 -8.91
C VAL A 30 10.33 10.52 -7.82
N VAL A 31 9.26 9.77 -8.10
CA VAL A 31 8.26 9.40 -7.12
C VAL A 31 8.18 7.89 -7.02
N THR A 32 8.14 7.38 -5.78
CA THR A 32 7.97 5.96 -5.46
C THR A 32 6.77 5.84 -4.53
N LEU A 33 5.58 5.73 -5.12
CA LEU A 33 4.30 5.88 -4.41
C LEU A 33 3.67 4.52 -4.14
N ALA A 34 2.55 4.51 -3.41
CA ALA A 34 1.93 3.27 -2.96
C ALA A 34 1.00 2.60 -4.00
N LEU A 35 0.53 3.34 -5.02
CA LEU A 35 -0.45 2.88 -6.01
C LEU A 35 -0.48 3.78 -7.24
N GLY A 36 -0.96 3.24 -8.37
CA GLY A 36 -0.96 3.90 -9.69
C GLY A 36 -1.68 5.25 -9.71
N TYR A 37 -2.88 5.32 -9.10
CA TYR A 37 -3.69 6.54 -9.08
C TYR A 37 -2.94 7.78 -8.53
N ASP A 38 -2.03 7.61 -7.56
CA ASP A 38 -1.34 8.76 -6.98
C ASP A 38 -0.34 9.37 -7.96
N ILE A 39 0.25 8.58 -8.88
CA ILE A 39 1.11 9.08 -9.95
C ILE A 39 0.25 9.63 -11.11
N ASP A 40 -0.88 8.99 -11.43
CA ASP A 40 -1.86 9.53 -12.38
C ASP A 40 -2.33 10.92 -11.96
N ALA A 41 -2.60 11.14 -10.67
CA ALA A 41 -3.01 12.44 -10.15
C ALA A 41 -1.94 13.54 -10.38
N ILE A 42 -0.65 13.20 -10.33
CA ILE A 42 0.45 14.12 -10.64
C ILE A 42 0.42 14.51 -12.12
N HIS A 43 0.17 13.53 -13.01
CA HIS A 43 -0.03 13.79 -14.43
C HIS A 43 -1.26 14.68 -14.66
N GLU A 44 -2.43 14.28 -14.16
CA GLU A 44 -3.72 14.92 -14.44
C GLU A 44 -3.81 16.36 -13.90
N LYS A 45 -3.24 16.62 -12.71
CA LYS A 45 -3.43 17.90 -12.02
C LYS A 45 -2.30 18.91 -12.27
N ALA A 46 -1.08 18.44 -12.51
CA ALA A 46 0.09 19.31 -12.67
C ALA A 46 0.84 19.09 -13.99
N GLY A 47 0.55 18.01 -14.72
CA GLY A 47 1.20 17.69 -15.99
C GLY A 47 2.71 17.57 -15.86
N LEU A 48 3.23 17.07 -14.73
CA LEU A 48 4.67 17.01 -14.45
C LEU A 48 5.37 15.80 -15.12
N LEU A 49 4.60 14.80 -15.50
CA LEU A 49 4.99 13.57 -16.18
C LEU A 49 3.88 13.18 -17.18
N PRO A 50 4.15 12.38 -18.23
CA PRO A 50 3.13 12.07 -19.23
C PRO A 50 2.18 10.95 -18.81
N LYS A 51 1.08 10.83 -19.55
CA LYS A 51 0.00 9.89 -19.27
C LYS A 51 0.43 8.42 -19.29
N ASP A 52 1.40 8.10 -20.14
CA ASP A 52 1.92 6.74 -20.39
C ASP A 52 3.07 6.35 -19.44
N TRP A 53 3.24 7.08 -18.33
CA TRP A 53 4.32 6.84 -17.36
C TRP A 53 4.39 5.39 -16.87
N GLN A 54 3.23 4.73 -16.72
CA GLN A 54 3.12 3.39 -16.15
C GLN A 54 3.70 2.30 -17.07
N SER A 55 3.78 2.56 -18.38
CA SER A 55 4.37 1.64 -19.36
C SER A 55 5.87 1.84 -19.55
N ARG A 56 6.47 2.86 -18.94
CA ARG A 56 7.90 3.18 -19.15
C ARG A 56 8.85 2.19 -18.47
N LEU A 57 8.39 1.48 -17.44
CA LEU A 57 9.15 0.45 -16.74
C LEU A 57 8.31 -0.84 -16.68
N ALA A 58 9.00 -1.97 -16.53
CA ALA A 58 8.35 -3.27 -16.50
C ALA A 58 7.35 -3.41 -15.33
N HIS A 59 6.37 -4.30 -15.51
CA HIS A 59 5.40 -4.68 -14.49
C HIS A 59 4.60 -3.48 -13.93
N ASN A 60 3.97 -2.70 -14.80
CA ASN A 60 3.19 -1.51 -14.43
C ASN A 60 4.02 -0.51 -13.61
N SER A 61 5.29 -0.33 -13.99
CA SER A 61 6.28 0.43 -13.25
C SER A 61 6.39 0.07 -11.76
N SER A 62 6.12 -1.19 -11.40
CA SER A 62 6.16 -1.67 -10.01
C SER A 62 7.25 -2.75 -9.84
N PRO A 63 8.46 -2.38 -9.38
CA PRO A 63 9.61 -3.28 -9.29
C PRO A 63 9.42 -4.42 -8.28
N TYR A 64 8.55 -4.25 -7.30
CA TYR A 64 8.19 -5.23 -6.30
C TYR A 64 6.69 -5.18 -6.04
N THR A 65 6.18 -6.18 -5.30
CA THR A 65 4.80 -6.19 -4.82
C THR A 65 4.75 -6.41 -3.33
N SER A 66 3.54 -6.32 -2.78
CA SER A 66 3.23 -6.70 -1.41
C SER A 66 1.77 -7.14 -1.36
N THR A 67 1.27 -7.43 -0.18
CA THR A 67 -0.16 -7.59 0.09
C THR A 67 -0.53 -7.00 1.44
N ILE A 68 -1.80 -7.13 1.83
CA ILE A 68 -2.33 -6.78 3.14
C ILE A 68 -2.48 -8.04 3.99
N VAL A 69 -1.95 -8.00 5.19
CA VAL A 69 -2.05 -9.05 6.22
C VAL A 69 -2.49 -8.44 7.54
N PHE A 70 -2.77 -9.28 8.54
CA PHE A 70 -3.10 -8.78 9.87
C PHE A 70 -1.93 -9.00 10.82
N LEU A 71 -1.59 -7.96 11.59
CA LEU A 71 -0.67 -8.09 12.70
C LEU A 71 -1.49 -8.09 14.00
N VAL A 72 -1.39 -9.16 14.78
CA VAL A 72 -2.10 -9.33 16.05
C VAL A 72 -1.10 -9.42 17.21
N ARG A 73 -1.61 -9.27 18.44
CA ARG A 73 -0.82 -9.45 19.66
C ARG A 73 -0.45 -10.92 19.86
N LYS A 74 0.67 -11.16 20.56
CA LYS A 74 1.12 -12.52 20.95
C LYS A 74 -0.02 -13.33 21.57
N GLY A 75 -0.11 -14.59 21.17
CA GLY A 75 -1.13 -15.54 21.59
C GLY A 75 -2.49 -15.33 20.92
N ASN A 76 -2.62 -14.31 20.06
CA ASN A 76 -3.85 -13.97 19.34
C ASN A 76 -5.10 -14.03 20.26
N PRO A 77 -5.19 -13.16 21.29
CA PRO A 77 -6.21 -13.29 22.35
C PRO A 77 -7.65 -13.13 21.85
N LYS A 78 -7.83 -12.52 20.67
CA LYS A 78 -9.13 -12.38 20.00
C LYS A 78 -9.43 -13.49 19.00
N ASN A 79 -8.52 -14.46 18.86
CA ASN A 79 -8.63 -15.61 17.95
C ASN A 79 -8.96 -15.19 16.51
N ILE A 80 -8.30 -14.14 16.02
CA ILE A 80 -8.49 -13.59 14.66
C ILE A 80 -7.84 -14.53 13.66
N LYS A 81 -8.59 -14.93 12.64
CA LYS A 81 -8.14 -15.87 11.60
C LYS A 81 -8.38 -15.31 10.20
N ASP A 82 -9.45 -14.53 10.01
CA ASP A 82 -9.81 -13.98 8.71
C ASP A 82 -10.59 -12.66 8.83
N TRP A 83 -10.93 -12.05 7.69
CA TRP A 83 -11.67 -10.78 7.61
C TRP A 83 -12.98 -10.77 8.42
N ASP A 84 -13.71 -11.88 8.47
CA ASP A 84 -14.96 -12.00 9.24
C ASP A 84 -14.78 -11.76 10.75
N ASP A 85 -13.59 -12.03 11.28
CA ASP A 85 -13.30 -11.78 12.68
C ASP A 85 -13.19 -10.29 12.97
N LEU A 86 -12.74 -9.49 11.99
CA LEU A 86 -12.48 -8.06 12.15
C LEU A 86 -13.75 -7.23 12.31
N VAL A 87 -14.89 -7.74 11.87
CA VAL A 87 -16.21 -7.07 11.96
C VAL A 87 -17.02 -7.51 13.17
N LYS A 88 -16.46 -8.37 14.04
CA LYS A 88 -17.13 -8.81 15.27
C LYS A 88 -17.17 -7.68 16.31
N PRO A 89 -18.23 -7.60 17.15
CA PRO A 89 -18.26 -6.66 18.25
C PRO A 89 -17.08 -6.84 19.22
N GLY A 90 -16.54 -5.75 19.73
CA GLY A 90 -15.44 -5.78 20.71
C GLY A 90 -14.06 -6.09 20.13
N ILE A 91 -13.92 -6.04 18.80
CA ILE A 91 -12.64 -6.02 18.09
C ILE A 91 -12.29 -4.56 17.79
N SER A 92 -11.08 -4.15 18.16
CA SER A 92 -10.53 -2.84 17.81
C SER A 92 -9.51 -3.00 16.69
N VAL A 93 -9.80 -2.41 15.54
CA VAL A 93 -8.96 -2.46 14.33
C VAL A 93 -8.16 -1.17 14.21
N VAL A 94 -6.87 -1.29 13.91
CA VAL A 94 -6.02 -0.16 13.52
C VAL A 94 -5.84 -0.19 12.01
N SER A 95 -6.10 0.93 11.35
CA SER A 95 -5.84 1.12 9.92
C SER A 95 -5.59 2.61 9.64
N PRO A 96 -4.76 2.98 8.66
CA PRO A 96 -4.59 4.37 8.27
C PRO A 96 -5.82 4.93 7.54
N ASN A 97 -5.84 6.24 7.30
CA ASN A 97 -6.92 6.97 6.62
C ASN A 97 -6.84 6.86 5.07
N PRO A 98 -7.88 6.36 4.37
CA PRO A 98 -7.93 6.28 2.91
C PRO A 98 -7.78 7.62 2.16
N LYS A 99 -8.10 8.76 2.79
CA LYS A 99 -7.97 10.11 2.20
C LYS A 99 -6.52 10.60 2.11
N THR A 100 -5.59 9.99 2.85
CA THR A 100 -4.18 10.41 2.88
C THR A 100 -3.20 9.27 2.59
N SER A 101 -3.56 8.03 2.91
CA SER A 101 -2.67 6.87 2.83
C SER A 101 -3.04 5.95 1.65
N GLY A 102 -2.04 5.53 0.87
CA GLY A 102 -2.23 4.49 -0.14
C GLY A 102 -2.44 3.10 0.47
N GLY A 103 -1.72 2.79 1.55
CA GLY A 103 -1.93 1.54 2.30
C GLY A 103 -3.36 1.40 2.83
N ALA A 104 -3.97 2.51 3.26
CA ALA A 104 -5.36 2.51 3.70
C ALA A 104 -6.34 2.16 2.57
N ARG A 105 -6.07 2.62 1.35
CA ARG A 105 -6.87 2.29 0.17
C ARG A 105 -6.72 0.82 -0.18
N TRP A 106 -5.50 0.26 -0.12
CA TRP A 106 -5.31 -1.19 -0.27
C TRP A 106 -6.01 -1.99 0.82
N ASN A 107 -5.94 -1.59 2.10
CA ASN A 107 -6.66 -2.23 3.21
C ASN A 107 -8.18 -2.26 2.95
N TYR A 108 -8.73 -1.12 2.53
CA TYR A 108 -10.14 -0.99 2.17
C TYR A 108 -10.53 -1.93 1.02
N LEU A 109 -9.76 -1.90 -0.09
CA LEU A 109 -10.08 -2.72 -1.26
C LEU A 109 -9.91 -4.21 -0.97
N ALA A 110 -8.95 -4.60 -0.13
CA ALA A 110 -8.78 -5.97 0.34
C ALA A 110 -10.04 -6.48 1.06
N ALA A 111 -10.55 -5.69 2.02
CA ALA A 111 -11.79 -6.00 2.74
C ALA A 111 -13.01 -6.04 1.81
N TRP A 112 -13.12 -5.08 0.89
CA TRP A 112 -14.22 -5.01 -0.08
C TRP A 112 -14.21 -6.21 -1.03
N GLY A 113 -13.05 -6.56 -1.60
CA GLY A 113 -12.90 -7.70 -2.50
C GLY A 113 -13.18 -9.05 -1.80
N TYR A 114 -12.77 -9.19 -0.53
CA TYR A 114 -13.19 -10.31 0.31
C TYR A 114 -14.71 -10.40 0.44
N ALA A 115 -15.35 -9.27 0.77
CA ALA A 115 -16.79 -9.23 0.97
C ALA A 115 -17.56 -9.51 -0.34
N LEU A 116 -17.13 -8.96 -1.48
CA LEU A 116 -17.71 -9.28 -2.79
C LEU A 116 -17.64 -10.78 -3.07
N LYS A 117 -16.46 -11.40 -2.90
CA LYS A 117 -16.29 -12.85 -3.12
C LYS A 117 -17.20 -13.66 -2.20
N LYS A 118 -17.29 -13.27 -0.92
CA LYS A 118 -18.12 -13.94 0.08
C LYS A 118 -19.62 -13.83 -0.21
N TYR A 119 -20.08 -12.68 -0.69
CA TYR A 119 -21.50 -12.37 -0.87
C TYR A 119 -21.97 -12.48 -2.32
N GLY A 120 -21.22 -13.16 -3.19
CA GLY A 120 -21.62 -13.39 -4.59
C GLY A 120 -21.67 -12.11 -5.43
N ASN A 121 -20.70 -11.21 -5.24
CA ASN A 121 -20.58 -9.89 -5.88
C ASN A 121 -21.72 -8.89 -5.54
N ASP A 122 -22.38 -9.08 -4.40
CA ASP A 122 -23.38 -8.14 -3.88
C ASP A 122 -22.69 -6.90 -3.27
N GLU A 123 -22.64 -5.80 -4.04
CA GLU A 123 -22.00 -4.53 -3.66
C GLU A 123 -22.59 -3.91 -2.38
N ALA A 124 -23.91 -4.07 -2.15
CA ALA A 124 -24.53 -3.53 -0.95
C ALA A 124 -24.03 -4.26 0.30
N LYS A 125 -23.97 -5.60 0.25
CA LYS A 125 -23.40 -6.40 1.35
C LYS A 125 -21.90 -6.18 1.53
N ALA A 126 -21.16 -5.92 0.46
CA ALA A 126 -19.75 -5.53 0.56
C ALA A 126 -19.61 -4.17 1.28
N GLY A 127 -20.44 -3.20 0.94
CA GLY A 127 -20.55 -1.91 1.63
C GLY A 127 -20.84 -2.07 3.12
N ASP A 128 -21.85 -2.86 3.48
CA ASP A 128 -22.23 -3.13 4.88
C ASP A 128 -21.11 -3.84 5.66
N PHE A 129 -20.39 -4.76 5.02
CA PHE A 129 -19.25 -5.44 5.62
C PHE A 129 -18.14 -4.44 5.96
N VAL A 130 -17.76 -3.61 4.99
CA VAL A 130 -16.71 -2.60 5.17
C VAL A 130 -17.15 -1.53 6.15
N ALA A 131 -18.43 -1.16 6.19
CA ALA A 131 -18.96 -0.25 7.20
C ALA A 131 -18.81 -0.79 8.63
N ARG A 132 -19.10 -2.08 8.85
CA ARG A 132 -18.87 -2.74 10.14
C ARG A 132 -17.39 -2.80 10.50
N LEU A 133 -16.51 -3.01 9.51
CA LEU A 133 -15.06 -2.97 9.73
C LEU A 133 -14.61 -1.59 10.23
N TYR A 134 -15.04 -0.51 9.58
CA TYR A 134 -14.65 0.85 9.97
C TYR A 134 -15.32 1.32 11.26
N LYS A 135 -16.48 0.77 11.64
CA LYS A 135 -17.06 0.95 12.98
C LYS A 135 -16.13 0.41 14.08
N ASN A 136 -15.35 -0.63 13.77
CA ASN A 136 -14.34 -1.18 14.66
C ASN A 136 -12.98 -0.45 14.55
N ALA A 137 -12.82 0.54 13.66
CA ALA A 137 -11.59 1.29 13.44
C ALA A 137 -11.74 2.80 13.76
N PRO A 138 -11.87 3.18 15.05
CA PRO A 138 -12.20 4.56 15.43
C PRO A 138 -11.06 5.56 15.21
N ILE A 139 -9.81 5.11 15.05
CA ILE A 139 -8.64 5.96 14.85
C ILE A 139 -8.03 5.64 13.50
N LEU A 140 -7.97 6.65 12.62
CA LEU A 140 -7.37 6.57 11.30
C LEU A 140 -6.15 7.46 11.19
N ASP A 141 -4.96 6.89 11.39
CA ASP A 141 -3.70 7.63 11.26
C ASP A 141 -3.46 8.10 9.81
N SER A 142 -2.72 9.20 9.65
CA SER A 142 -2.49 9.81 8.33
C SER A 142 -1.69 8.94 7.33
N GLY A 143 -0.98 7.91 7.81
CA GLY A 143 -0.14 7.03 7.00
C GLY A 143 0.14 5.70 7.69
N ALA A 144 0.55 4.69 6.92
CA ALA A 144 0.72 3.32 7.41
C ALA A 144 1.71 3.20 8.58
N ARG A 145 2.86 3.89 8.52
CA ARG A 145 3.83 3.91 9.63
C ARG A 145 3.24 4.50 10.92
N GLY A 146 2.36 5.49 10.81
CA GLY A 146 1.64 6.04 11.96
C GLY A 146 0.77 4.97 12.63
N SER A 147 0.03 4.19 11.83
CA SER A 147 -0.75 3.05 12.32
C SER A 147 0.11 1.96 12.96
N THR A 148 1.28 1.67 12.38
CA THR A 148 2.26 0.75 12.99
C THR A 148 2.69 1.25 14.38
N THR A 149 3.04 2.53 14.52
CA THR A 149 3.39 3.14 15.81
C THR A 149 2.22 3.13 16.80
N THR A 150 1.00 3.44 16.36
CA THR A 150 -0.22 3.36 17.18
C THR A 150 -0.44 1.94 17.74
N PHE A 151 -0.27 0.92 16.90
CA PHE A 151 -0.46 -0.46 17.32
C PHE A 151 0.67 -0.98 18.22
N ILE A 152 1.93 -0.76 17.81
CA ILE A 152 3.10 -1.36 18.45
C ILE A 152 3.56 -0.56 19.67
N GLU A 153 3.80 0.74 19.50
CA GLU A 153 4.43 1.57 20.53
C GLU A 153 3.39 2.10 21.53
N ARG A 154 2.23 2.54 21.03
CA ARG A 154 1.14 3.04 21.89
C ARG A 154 0.25 1.93 22.41
N GLY A 155 0.39 0.71 21.88
CA GLY A 155 -0.37 -0.46 22.33
C GLY A 155 -1.87 -0.31 22.12
N ILE A 156 -2.33 0.38 21.08
CA ILE A 156 -3.76 0.59 20.78
C ILE A 156 -4.25 -0.45 19.77
N GLY A 157 -5.47 -0.98 19.97
CA GLY A 157 -6.14 -1.91 19.06
C GLY A 157 -5.80 -3.39 19.27
N ASP A 158 -6.62 -4.28 18.77
CA ASP A 158 -6.42 -5.74 18.85
C ASP A 158 -5.66 -6.28 17.64
N VAL A 159 -5.83 -5.61 16.50
CA VAL A 159 -5.31 -6.01 15.19
C VAL A 159 -4.98 -4.80 14.33
N LEU A 160 -3.86 -4.85 13.63
CA LEU A 160 -3.47 -3.87 12.62
C LEU A 160 -3.64 -4.47 11.22
N LEU A 161 -4.37 -3.76 10.35
CA LEU A 161 -4.35 -4.00 8.91
C LEU A 161 -3.05 -3.45 8.33
N ALA A 162 -2.10 -4.34 8.06
CA ALA A 162 -0.73 -3.98 7.76
C ALA A 162 -0.38 -4.31 6.31
N TRP A 163 0.47 -3.46 5.73
CA TRP A 163 1.34 -3.92 4.66
C TRP A 163 2.16 -5.11 5.15
N GLU A 164 2.27 -6.15 4.33
CA GLU A 164 3.05 -7.35 4.66
C GLU A 164 4.50 -7.01 5.08
N ASN A 165 5.17 -6.10 4.37
CA ASN A 165 6.52 -5.68 4.73
C ASN A 165 6.60 -4.99 6.10
N GLU A 166 5.58 -4.21 6.50
CA GLU A 166 5.52 -3.58 7.84
C GLU A 166 5.24 -4.62 8.94
N ALA A 167 4.40 -5.62 8.66
CA ALA A 167 4.14 -6.72 9.58
C ALA A 167 5.40 -7.56 9.81
N PHE A 168 6.17 -7.86 8.76
CA PHE A 168 7.45 -8.54 8.89
C PHE A 168 8.47 -7.70 9.64
N LEU A 169 8.55 -6.40 9.34
CA LEU A 169 9.43 -5.50 10.08
C LEU A 169 9.07 -5.46 11.58
N ALA A 170 7.79 -5.44 11.90
CA ALA A 170 7.30 -5.44 13.27
C ALA A 170 7.77 -6.67 14.06
N ILE A 171 7.59 -7.88 13.50
CA ILE A 171 7.99 -9.11 14.18
C ILE A 171 9.51 -9.30 14.24
N ASN A 172 10.26 -8.81 13.25
CA ASN A 172 11.71 -9.03 13.16
C ASN A 172 12.54 -7.96 13.87
N LYS A 173 12.04 -6.72 13.97
CA LYS A 173 12.84 -5.57 14.43
C LYS A 173 12.20 -4.78 15.57
N LEU A 174 10.88 -4.67 15.63
CA LEU A 174 10.21 -3.77 16.58
C LEU A 174 9.68 -4.48 17.84
N GLY A 175 9.46 -5.79 17.78
CA GLY A 175 8.92 -6.54 18.92
C GLY A 175 8.96 -8.05 18.71
N ALA A 176 10.16 -8.63 18.60
CA ALA A 176 10.32 -10.08 18.50
C ALA A 176 9.57 -10.79 19.64
N GLY A 177 8.69 -11.73 19.27
CA GLY A 177 7.88 -12.49 20.22
C GLY A 177 6.75 -11.71 20.91
N LYS A 178 6.39 -10.50 20.44
CA LYS A 178 5.24 -9.71 20.93
C LYS A 178 4.04 -9.71 19.99
N PHE A 179 4.25 -10.05 18.72
CA PHE A 179 3.23 -10.00 17.67
C PHE A 179 3.25 -11.26 16.81
N GLU A 180 2.13 -11.52 16.17
CA GLU A 180 1.93 -12.64 15.24
C GLU A 180 1.29 -12.10 13.95
N ILE A 181 1.65 -12.71 12.82
CA ILE A 181 1.04 -12.39 11.53
C ILE A 181 -0.07 -13.40 11.26
N ILE A 182 -1.27 -12.91 10.99
CA ILE A 182 -2.38 -13.71 10.46
C ILE A 182 -2.50 -13.41 8.97
N VAL A 183 -2.40 -14.48 8.18
CA VAL A 183 -2.53 -14.44 6.72
C VAL A 183 -4.00 -14.70 6.40
N PRO A 184 -4.76 -13.72 5.89
CA PRO A 184 -6.18 -13.92 5.57
C PRO A 184 -6.35 -14.89 4.40
N SER A 185 -7.56 -15.41 4.25
CA SER A 185 -7.88 -16.36 3.17
C SER A 185 -7.80 -15.74 1.77
N LEU A 186 -8.05 -14.43 1.68
CA LEU A 186 -7.97 -13.62 0.48
C LEU A 186 -7.37 -12.26 0.83
N SER A 187 -6.53 -11.73 -0.05
CA SER A 187 -6.09 -10.34 0.02
C SER A 187 -5.89 -9.77 -1.39
N VAL A 188 -5.36 -8.55 -1.46
CA VAL A 188 -5.10 -7.84 -2.71
C VAL A 188 -3.63 -7.87 -3.06
N LEU A 189 -3.31 -8.06 -4.35
CA LEU A 189 -1.98 -7.82 -4.88
C LEU A 189 -1.74 -6.31 -4.91
N ALA A 190 -0.89 -5.83 -4.01
CA ALA A 190 -0.53 -4.43 -3.96
C ALA A 190 0.74 -4.19 -4.79
N GLU A 191 0.66 -3.21 -5.69
CA GLU A 191 1.68 -2.88 -6.68
C GLU A 191 2.12 -1.41 -6.51
N PRO A 192 3.13 -1.12 -5.68
CA PRO A 192 3.65 0.23 -5.48
C PRO A 192 4.48 0.68 -6.69
N PRO A 193 4.03 1.69 -7.46
CA PRO A 193 4.71 2.07 -8.68
C PRO A 193 5.74 3.17 -8.46
N VAL A 194 6.65 3.28 -9.42
CA VAL A 194 7.70 4.30 -9.48
C VAL A 194 7.66 5.06 -10.80
N ALA A 195 8.00 6.35 -10.78
CA ALA A 195 8.08 7.16 -12.00
C ALA A 195 9.12 8.27 -11.87
N VAL A 196 9.75 8.62 -13.00
CA VAL A 196 10.49 9.87 -13.13
C VAL A 196 9.50 11.02 -13.28
N VAL A 197 9.72 12.12 -12.57
CA VAL A 197 8.94 13.35 -12.74
C VAL A 197 9.64 14.21 -13.80
N ASP A 198 9.26 14.01 -15.07
CA ASP A 198 9.98 14.55 -16.24
C ASP A 198 10.32 16.03 -16.12
N LYS A 199 9.35 16.89 -15.80
CA LYS A 199 9.57 18.35 -15.74
C LYS A 199 10.61 18.73 -14.68
N THR A 200 10.56 18.08 -13.53
CA THR A 200 11.48 18.36 -12.43
C THR A 200 12.87 17.80 -12.73
N ALA A 201 12.95 16.56 -13.20
CA ALA A 201 14.22 15.94 -13.55
C ALA A 201 14.93 16.68 -14.70
N ASP A 202 14.18 17.24 -15.65
CA ASP A 202 14.72 18.09 -16.71
C ASP A 202 15.22 19.43 -16.16
N LYS A 203 14.42 20.08 -15.30
CA LYS A 203 14.80 21.33 -14.63
C LYS A 203 16.12 21.16 -13.84
N HIS A 204 16.27 20.04 -13.13
CA HIS A 204 17.46 19.74 -12.34
C HIS A 204 18.60 19.12 -13.16
N LYS A 205 18.38 18.80 -14.44
CA LYS A 205 19.33 18.07 -15.31
C LYS A 205 19.73 16.71 -14.73
N THR A 206 18.78 16.01 -14.11
CA THR A 206 18.93 14.73 -13.42
C THR A 206 18.21 13.58 -14.14
N ARG A 207 17.57 13.80 -15.30
CA ARG A 207 16.79 12.77 -16.01
C ARG A 207 17.51 11.43 -16.15
N ASP A 208 18.76 11.42 -16.59
CA ASP A 208 19.50 10.16 -16.80
C ASP A 208 19.79 9.43 -15.48
N VAL A 209 20.18 10.15 -14.42
CA VAL A 209 20.43 9.55 -13.11
C VAL A 209 19.13 9.11 -12.43
N ALA A 210 18.04 9.87 -12.59
CA ALA A 210 16.71 9.54 -12.10
C ALA A 210 16.17 8.26 -12.76
N ARG A 211 16.29 8.14 -14.08
CA ARG A 211 15.95 6.92 -14.82
C ARG A 211 16.81 5.74 -14.37
N ALA A 212 18.13 5.92 -14.31
CA ALA A 212 19.04 4.87 -13.87
C ALA A 212 18.76 4.39 -12.44
N TYR A 213 18.39 5.31 -11.54
CA TYR A 213 17.99 4.99 -10.16
C TYR A 213 16.77 4.06 -10.12
N LEU A 214 15.72 4.36 -10.90
CA LEU A 214 14.52 3.52 -10.95
C LEU A 214 14.75 2.18 -11.67
N GLU A 215 15.51 2.18 -12.77
CA GLU A 215 15.91 0.95 -13.47
C GLU A 215 16.73 0.03 -12.56
N TYR A 216 17.55 0.59 -11.66
CA TYR A 216 18.34 -0.19 -10.71
C TYR A 216 17.49 -1.04 -9.78
N LEU A 217 16.27 -0.60 -9.46
CA LEU A 217 15.33 -1.36 -8.62
C LEU A 217 14.96 -2.71 -9.23
N TYR A 218 15.09 -2.87 -10.55
CA TYR A 218 14.78 -4.10 -11.28
C TYR A 218 15.99 -5.04 -11.44
N THR A 219 17.20 -4.58 -11.09
CA THR A 219 18.40 -5.42 -11.14
C THR A 219 18.36 -6.50 -10.06
N GLU A 220 19.19 -7.54 -10.20
CA GLU A 220 19.29 -8.59 -9.17
C GLU A 220 19.60 -8.01 -7.79
N GLU A 221 20.53 -7.07 -7.67
CA GLU A 221 20.83 -6.40 -6.40
C GLU A 221 19.62 -5.63 -5.85
N GLY A 222 18.93 -4.85 -6.68
CA GLY A 222 17.73 -4.11 -6.27
C GLY A 222 16.61 -5.04 -5.78
N GLN A 223 16.43 -6.17 -6.46
CA GLN A 223 15.44 -7.18 -6.11
C GLN A 223 15.81 -7.95 -4.84
N GLU A 224 17.10 -8.23 -4.61
CA GLU A 224 17.56 -8.77 -3.35
C GLU A 224 17.39 -7.78 -2.18
N ILE A 225 17.66 -6.49 -2.40
CA ILE A 225 17.43 -5.45 -1.39
C ILE A 225 15.94 -5.38 -1.04
N ALA A 226 15.05 -5.39 -2.05
CA ALA A 226 13.60 -5.40 -1.82
C ALA A 226 13.18 -6.60 -0.95
N ALA A 227 13.66 -7.80 -1.28
CA ALA A 227 13.35 -9.01 -0.53
C ALA A 227 13.89 -8.99 0.91
N ARG A 228 15.13 -8.54 1.12
CA ARG A 228 15.72 -8.38 2.47
C ARG A 228 14.95 -7.39 3.35
N ASN A 229 14.23 -6.46 2.73
CA ASN A 229 13.35 -5.49 3.39
C ASN A 229 11.87 -5.90 3.32
N PHE A 230 11.59 -7.19 3.11
CA PHE A 230 10.28 -7.81 3.18
C PHE A 230 9.27 -7.37 2.10
N TYR A 231 9.74 -6.85 0.97
CA TYR A 231 8.90 -6.66 -0.22
C TYR A 231 9.02 -7.88 -1.13
N ARG A 232 7.94 -8.30 -1.77
CA ARG A 232 7.95 -9.47 -2.68
C ARG A 232 8.67 -9.07 -3.99
N PRO A 233 9.85 -9.66 -4.31
CA PRO A 233 10.56 -9.33 -5.54
C PRO A 233 9.85 -9.94 -6.77
N ARG A 234 9.97 -9.28 -7.92
CA ARG A 234 9.47 -9.76 -9.22
C ARG A 234 10.46 -10.69 -9.91
N LEU A 235 11.76 -10.46 -9.73
CA LEU A 235 12.79 -11.26 -10.39
C LEU A 235 12.78 -12.69 -9.85
N LYS A 236 12.64 -13.68 -10.74
CA LYS A 236 12.48 -15.10 -10.38
C LYS A 236 13.61 -15.64 -9.49
N SER A 237 14.85 -15.23 -9.73
CA SER A 237 16.00 -15.66 -8.91
C SER A 237 15.85 -15.19 -7.45
N ALA A 238 15.58 -13.90 -7.24
CA ALA A 238 15.32 -13.35 -5.92
C ALA A 238 14.05 -13.94 -5.28
N ALA A 239 12.95 -14.05 -6.04
CA ALA A 239 11.71 -14.63 -5.55
C ALA A 239 11.88 -16.08 -5.06
N GLY A 240 12.63 -16.91 -5.81
CA GLY A 240 12.96 -18.27 -5.39
C GLY A 240 13.84 -18.31 -4.13
N LYS A 241 14.87 -17.47 -4.06
CA LYS A 241 15.80 -17.39 -2.92
C LYS A 241 15.10 -17.01 -1.61
N TYR A 242 14.15 -16.08 -1.68
CA TYR A 242 13.45 -15.54 -0.50
C TYR A 242 12.03 -16.10 -0.31
N ALA A 243 11.62 -17.12 -1.07
CA ALA A 243 10.26 -17.67 -1.02
C ALA A 243 9.82 -18.08 0.40
N HIS A 244 10.75 -18.61 1.21
CA HIS A 244 10.51 -19.02 2.59
C HIS A 244 10.08 -17.87 3.53
N GLN A 245 10.33 -16.61 3.16
CA GLN A 245 9.95 -15.45 3.95
C GLN A 245 8.47 -15.07 3.76
N PHE A 246 7.89 -15.40 2.60
CA PHE A 246 6.57 -14.90 2.22
C PHE A 246 5.53 -16.03 2.28
N PRO A 247 4.44 -15.88 3.06
CA PRO A 247 3.39 -16.87 3.08
C PRO A 247 2.69 -16.95 1.72
N ASN A 248 2.20 -18.15 1.41
CA ASN A 248 1.26 -18.35 0.33
C ASN A 248 -0.08 -17.72 0.73
N ILE A 249 -0.64 -16.92 -0.17
CA ILE A 249 -1.89 -16.18 0.04
C ILE A 249 -2.60 -16.04 -1.30
N THR A 250 -3.93 -16.19 -1.30
CA THR A 250 -4.73 -15.95 -2.49
C THR A 250 -4.87 -14.45 -2.71
N LEU A 251 -4.47 -13.97 -3.88
CA LEU A 251 -4.50 -12.55 -4.22
C LEU A 251 -5.41 -12.30 -5.42
N PHE A 252 -6.21 -11.24 -5.35
CA PHE A 252 -6.84 -10.63 -6.51
C PHE A 252 -6.15 -9.32 -6.87
N THR A 253 -6.32 -8.83 -8.09
CA THR A 253 -5.82 -7.52 -8.53
C THR A 253 -6.92 -6.46 -8.54
N VAL A 254 -6.52 -5.19 -8.50
CA VAL A 254 -7.46 -4.06 -8.62
C VAL A 254 -8.14 -4.03 -9.98
N ASP A 255 -7.44 -4.46 -11.03
CA ASP A 255 -8.00 -4.54 -12.38
C ASP A 255 -9.12 -5.57 -12.47
N GLU A 256 -8.90 -6.78 -11.92
CA GLU A 256 -9.89 -7.87 -11.95
C GLU A 256 -11.18 -7.53 -11.18
N VAL A 257 -11.07 -6.94 -9.99
CA VAL A 257 -12.23 -6.74 -9.10
C VAL A 257 -12.88 -5.37 -9.26
N PHE A 258 -12.08 -4.33 -9.49
CA PHE A 258 -12.57 -2.94 -9.50
C PHE A 258 -12.53 -2.28 -10.88
N GLY A 259 -11.96 -2.93 -11.89
CA GLY A 259 -11.79 -2.36 -13.22
C GLY A 259 -10.74 -1.25 -13.27
N GLY A 260 -9.72 -1.35 -12.40
CA GLY A 260 -8.56 -0.46 -12.37
C GLY A 260 -8.69 0.74 -11.43
N TRP A 261 -7.55 1.39 -11.22
CA TRP A 261 -7.36 2.39 -10.16
C TRP A 261 -8.24 3.63 -10.30
N GLN A 262 -8.48 4.10 -11.52
CA GLN A 262 -9.34 5.26 -11.77
C GLN A 262 -10.79 5.02 -11.33
N LYS A 263 -11.34 3.84 -11.66
CA LYS A 263 -12.70 3.45 -11.25
C LYS A 263 -12.76 3.20 -9.75
N ALA A 264 -11.79 2.48 -9.19
CA ALA A 264 -11.73 2.22 -7.74
C ALA A 264 -11.67 3.54 -6.94
N GLN A 265 -10.80 4.47 -7.34
CA GLN A 265 -10.65 5.74 -6.65
C GLN A 265 -11.89 6.62 -6.76
N LYS A 266 -12.47 6.76 -7.96
CA LYS A 266 -13.69 7.56 -8.17
C LYS A 266 -14.87 7.03 -7.36
N THR A 267 -15.05 5.71 -7.33
CA THR A 267 -16.20 5.09 -6.63
C THR A 267 -16.03 5.14 -5.12
N HIS A 268 -14.86 4.75 -4.61
CA HIS A 268 -14.69 4.52 -3.18
C HIS A 268 -14.11 5.71 -2.42
N PHE A 269 -13.17 6.47 -3.00
CA PHE A 269 -12.27 7.35 -2.22
C PHE A 269 -12.38 8.84 -2.56
N ALA A 270 -12.91 9.20 -3.73
CA ALA A 270 -13.25 10.58 -4.07
C ALA A 270 -14.23 11.19 -3.04
N ASP A 271 -14.28 12.52 -2.99
CA ASP A 271 -15.18 13.22 -2.08
C ASP A 271 -16.65 12.92 -2.39
N GLY A 272 -17.40 12.53 -1.35
CA GLY A 272 -18.77 12.01 -1.49
C GLY A 272 -18.86 10.55 -2.00
N GLY A 273 -17.71 9.90 -2.17
CA GLY A 273 -17.59 8.48 -2.51
C GLY A 273 -18.05 7.56 -1.39
N ILE A 274 -17.96 6.25 -1.62
CA ILE A 274 -18.50 5.26 -0.67
C ILE A 274 -17.84 5.36 0.71
N PHE A 275 -16.51 5.56 0.78
CA PHE A 275 -15.81 5.66 2.06
C PHE A 275 -16.37 6.81 2.92
N ASP A 276 -16.67 7.97 2.34
CA ASP A 276 -17.22 9.10 3.09
C ASP A 276 -18.60 8.78 3.67
N ARG A 277 -19.44 8.05 2.93
CA ARG A 277 -20.76 7.62 3.39
C ARG A 277 -20.68 6.59 4.51
N ILE A 278 -19.62 5.78 4.52
CA ILE A 278 -19.35 4.79 5.56
C ILE A 278 -18.81 5.47 6.83
N PHE A 279 -17.84 6.38 6.68
CA PHE A 279 -17.06 6.90 7.80
C PHE A 279 -17.64 8.16 8.45
N LEU A 280 -18.41 8.95 7.70
CA LEU A 280 -19.14 10.11 8.21
C LEU A 280 -20.64 9.76 8.25
N PRO A 281 -21.10 8.91 9.19
CA PRO A 281 -22.52 8.70 9.36
C PRO A 281 -23.20 10.03 9.71
N LYS A 282 -24.34 10.29 9.07
CA LYS A 282 -25.22 11.43 9.39
C LYS A 282 -25.69 11.37 10.83
#